data_AF-A0A7X4KPA6-F1
#
_entry.id   AF-A0A7X4KPA6-F1
#
_cell.length_a   1.000
_cell.length_b   1.000
_cell.length_c   1.000
_cell.angle_alpha   90.00
_cell.angle_beta   90.00
_cell.angle_gamma   90.00
#
_symmetry.space_group_name_H-M   'P 1'
#
loop_
_entity.id
_entity.type
_entity.pdbx_description
1 polymer ?
#
loop_
_entity_poly.entity_id
_entity_poly.type
_entity_poly.pdbx_seq_one_letter_code
_entity_poly.pdbx_strand_id
1 'polypeptide(L)'
;MGHDVKNIKEAIALTLRVWRAASAFFLSIELWLMVLVAAATVSGLFLAFMGSSLSILAFGFAGAYVATRTVLHAKRILNWPFI
;
A
#
# COMPACT_ATOMS: atom_id res chain seq x y z
N MET A 1 -36.40 -8.97 -10.30
CA MET A 1 -36.79 -7.55 -10.44
C MET A 1 -35.55 -6.76 -10.80
N GLY A 2 -35.49 -6.24 -12.03
CA GLY A 2 -34.29 -5.65 -12.62
C GLY A 2 -34.00 -4.25 -12.08
N HIS A 3 -32.82 -4.06 -11.50
CA HIS A 3 -32.28 -2.73 -11.23
C HIS A 3 -31.55 -2.25 -12.47
N ASP A 4 -32.29 -1.53 -13.30
CA ASP A 4 -31.86 -0.81 -14.47
C ASP A 4 -30.84 0.26 -14.03
N VAL A 5 -29.54 0.00 -14.19
CA VAL A 5 -28.46 0.98 -14.00
C VAL A 5 -28.53 1.96 -15.19
N LYS A 6 -29.58 2.78 -15.23
CA LYS A 6 -29.88 3.64 -16.38
C LYS A 6 -29.35 5.06 -16.25
N ASN A 7 -28.75 5.41 -15.11
CA ASN A 7 -28.35 6.77 -14.82
C ASN A 7 -26.88 6.87 -14.44
N ILE A 8 -26.10 7.57 -15.27
CA ILE A 8 -24.68 7.89 -15.03
C ILE A 8 -24.51 8.55 -13.65
N LYS A 9 -25.51 9.31 -13.19
CA LYS A 9 -25.54 9.90 -11.84
C LYS A 9 -25.53 8.86 -10.71
N GLU A 10 -26.22 7.74 -10.86
CA GLU A 10 -26.22 6.68 -9.86
C GLU A 10 -24.91 5.90 -9.88
N ALA A 11 -24.36 5.64 -11.07
CA ALA A 11 -23.03 5.05 -11.21
C ALA A 11 -21.94 5.95 -10.59
N ILE A 12 -22.01 7.27 -10.81
CA ILE A 12 -21.10 8.24 -10.20
C ILE A 12 -21.31 8.31 -8.69
N ALA A 13 -22.55 8.34 -8.20
CA ALA A 13 -22.83 8.37 -6.76
C ALA A 13 -22.38 7.09 -6.05
N LEU A 14 -22.55 5.92 -6.69
CA LEU A 14 -22.05 4.64 -6.21
C LEU A 14 -20.52 4.64 -6.19
N THR A 15 -19.90 5.08 -7.28
CA THR A 15 -18.43 5.19 -7.40
C THR A 15 -17.86 6.15 -6.36
N LEU A 16 -18.49 7.30 -6.11
CA LEU A 16 -18.07 8.26 -5.09
C LEU A 16 -18.22 7.72 -3.67
N ARG A 17 -19.28 6.96 -3.37
CA ARG A 17 -19.44 6.32 -2.06
C ARG A 17 -18.42 5.21 -1.85
N VAL A 18 -18.19 4.37 -2.85
CA VAL A 18 -17.16 3.33 -2.83
C VAL A 18 -15.78 3.97 -2.71
N TRP A 19 -15.51 5.04 -3.46
CA TRP A 19 -14.28 5.82 -3.39
C TRP A 19 -14.06 6.41 -2.01
N ARG A 20 -15.11 6.94 -1.36
CA ARG A 20 -15.03 7.53 -0.03
C ARG A 20 -14.94 6.48 1.09
N ALA A 21 -15.48 5.29 0.88
CA ALA A 21 -15.27 4.15 1.77
C ALA A 21 -13.84 3.59 1.61
N ALA A 22 -13.35 3.50 0.38
CA ALA A 22 -11.99 3.06 0.05
C ALA A 22 -10.94 4.14 0.35
N SER A 23 -11.31 5.42 0.43
CA SER A 23 -10.34 6.50 0.68
C SER A 23 -9.70 6.38 2.05
N ALA A 24 -10.41 5.85 3.04
CA ALA A 24 -9.84 5.53 4.34
C ALA A 24 -8.77 4.43 4.24
N PHE A 25 -8.93 3.48 3.32
CA PHE A 25 -7.93 2.46 3.00
C PHE A 25 -6.73 3.06 2.26
N PHE A 26 -6.97 3.93 1.26
CA PHE A 26 -5.90 4.66 0.55
C PHE A 26 -5.14 5.67 1.43
N LEU A 27 -5.78 6.20 2.47
CA LEU A 27 -5.14 7.02 3.52
C LEU A 27 -4.47 6.16 4.60
N SER A 28 -4.61 4.83 4.55
CA SER A 28 -3.96 3.96 5.51
C SER A 28 -2.45 4.07 5.35
N ILE A 29 -1.79 4.36 6.47
CA ILE A 29 -0.34 4.50 6.51
C ILE A 29 0.36 3.21 6.07
N GLU A 30 -0.26 2.05 6.29
CA GLU A 30 0.29 0.75 5.88
C GLU A 30 0.40 0.64 4.35
N LEU A 31 -0.58 1.17 3.62
CA LEU A 31 -0.58 1.18 2.16
C LEU A 31 0.52 2.09 1.61
N TRP A 32 0.64 3.29 2.18
CA TRP A 32 1.73 4.20 1.82
C TRP A 32 3.11 3.63 2.17
N LEU A 33 3.24 2.93 3.30
CA LEU A 33 4.46 2.21 3.66
C LEU A 33 4.79 1.11 2.65
N MET A 34 3.82 0.31 2.20
CA MET A 34 4.03 -0.68 1.13
C MET A 34 4.49 -0.01 -0.18
N VAL A 35 3.85 1.09 -0.57
CA VAL A 35 4.22 1.84 -1.78
C VAL A 35 5.64 2.42 -1.65
N LEU A 36 6.00 2.95 -0.48
CA LEU A 36 7.33 3.51 -0.21
C LEU A 36 8.39 2.40 -0.23
N VAL A 37 8.08 1.21 0.27
CA VAL A 37 8.96 0.04 0.21
C VAL A 37 9.14 -0.46 -1.22
N ALA A 38 8.06 -0.49 -2.02
CA ALA A 38 8.14 -0.83 -3.43
C ALA A 38 9.02 0.18 -4.18
N ALA A 39 8.81 1.48 -3.96
CA ALA A 39 9.64 2.54 -4.51
C ALA A 39 11.10 2.42 -4.06
N ALA A 40 11.35 2.18 -2.77
CA ALA A 40 12.70 1.98 -2.23
C ALA A 40 13.38 0.73 -2.82
N THR A 41 12.64 -0.33 -3.12
CA THR A 41 13.19 -1.54 -3.75
C THR A 41 13.59 -1.28 -5.19
N VAL A 42 12.73 -0.60 -5.97
CA VAL A 42 13.01 -0.25 -7.37
C VAL A 42 14.16 0.77 -7.47
N SER A 43 14.11 1.83 -6.65
CA SER A 43 15.20 2.80 -6.56
C SER A 43 16.48 2.15 -6.06
N GLY A 44 16.42 1.28 -5.04
CA GLY A 44 17.57 0.56 -4.51
C GLY A 44 18.24 -0.32 -5.58
N LEU A 45 17.45 -1.01 -6.40
CA LEU A 45 17.95 -1.77 -7.56
C LEU A 45 18.65 -0.84 -8.55
N PHE A 46 18.04 0.29 -8.90
CA PHE A 46 18.60 1.26 -9.84
C PHE A 46 19.91 1.90 -9.32
N LEU A 47 19.96 2.23 -8.02
CA LEU A 47 21.17 2.74 -7.36
C LEU A 47 22.26 1.67 -7.25
N ALA A 48 21.89 0.41 -7.06
CA ALA A 48 22.84 -0.71 -7.05
C ALA A 48 23.46 -0.91 -8.45
N PHE A 49 22.66 -0.78 -9.52
CA PHE A 49 23.19 -0.77 -10.89
C PHE A 49 24.18 0.37 -11.14
N MET A 50 23.98 1.54 -10.53
CA MET A 50 24.93 2.65 -10.58
C MET A 50 26.12 2.50 -9.62
N GLY A 51 26.22 1.40 -8.85
CA GLY A 51 27.30 1.16 -7.89
C GLY A 51 27.27 2.10 -6.67
N SER A 52 26.14 2.76 -6.39
CA SER A 52 26.01 3.70 -5.30
C SER A 52 25.73 2.99 -3.97
N SER A 53 26.47 3.35 -2.91
CA SER A 53 26.30 2.79 -1.56
C SER A 53 24.96 3.15 -0.90
N LEU A 54 24.25 4.15 -1.42
CA LEU A 54 22.88 4.49 -1.02
C LEU A 54 21.87 3.35 -1.27
N SER A 55 22.22 2.40 -2.15
CA SER A 55 21.43 1.17 -2.35
C SER A 55 21.30 0.35 -1.06
N ILE A 56 22.33 0.32 -0.20
CA ILE A 56 22.31 -0.39 1.09
C ILE A 56 21.24 0.20 2.01
N LEU A 57 21.10 1.52 2.00
CA LEU A 57 20.10 2.22 2.81
C LEU A 57 18.67 1.96 2.28
N ALA A 58 18.50 1.90 0.96
CA ALA A 58 17.23 1.57 0.33
C ALA A 58 16.80 0.11 0.60
N PHE A 59 17.71 -0.85 0.45
CA PHE A 59 17.46 -2.26 0.79
C PHE A 59 17.30 -2.46 2.31
N GLY A 60 18.06 -1.74 3.13
CA GLY A 60 17.94 -1.75 4.58
C GLY A 60 16.57 -1.25 5.03
N PHE A 61 16.03 -0.20 4.42
CA PHE A 61 14.68 0.28 4.67
C PHE A 61 13.61 -0.77 4.32
N ALA A 62 13.72 -1.39 3.14
CA ALA A 62 12.80 -2.45 2.73
C ALA A 62 12.86 -3.66 3.68
N GLY A 63 14.05 -4.08 4.09
CA GLY A 63 14.25 -5.17 5.04
C GLY A 63 13.72 -4.84 6.44
N ALA A 64 14.00 -3.63 6.94
CA ALA A 64 13.51 -3.16 8.24
C ALA A 64 11.98 -3.08 8.27
N TYR A 65 11.35 -2.67 7.17
CA TYR A 65 9.89 -2.70 7.04
C TYR A 65 9.32 -4.10 7.17
N VAL A 66 9.88 -5.08 6.43
CA VAL A 66 9.43 -6.48 6.51
C VAL A 66 9.61 -7.02 7.92
N ALA A 67 10.78 -6.81 8.54
CA ALA A 67 11.06 -7.27 9.90
C ALA A 67 10.11 -6.65 10.93
N THR A 68 9.90 -5.32 10.87
CA THR A 68 8.97 -4.60 11.75
C THR A 68 7.55 -5.13 11.58
N ARG A 69 7.12 -5.39 10.34
CA ARG A 69 5.82 -5.99 10.03
C ARG A 69 5.70 -7.39 10.63
N THR A 70 6.70 -8.26 10.45
CA THR A 70 6.72 -9.60 11.04
C THR A 70 6.63 -9.56 12.56
N VAL A 71 7.34 -8.62 13.21
CA VAL A 71 7.31 -8.44 14.66
C VAL A 71 5.96 -7.93 15.15
N LEU A 72 5.36 -6.94 14.48
CA LEU A 72 4.02 -6.45 14.83
C LEU A 72 2.95 -7.54 14.68
N HIS A 73 3.07 -8.38 13.65
CA HIS A 73 2.19 -9.54 13.47
C HIS A 73 2.41 -10.61 14.54
N ALA A 74 3.67 -10.94 14.85
CA ALA A 74 4.00 -11.90 15.91
C ALA A 74 3.46 -11.44 17.27
N LYS A 75 3.42 -10.12 17.52
CA LYS A 75 2.84 -9.51 18.71
C LYS A 75 1.31 -9.39 18.68
N ARG A 76 0.63 -9.80 17.60
CA ARG A 76 -0.84 -9.67 17.40
C ARG A 76 -1.38 -8.24 17.58
N ILE A 77 -0.52 -7.22 17.51
CA ILE A 77 -0.93 -5.82 17.62
C ILE A 77 -1.61 -5.36 16.31
N LEU A 78 -1.24 -6.01 15.20
CA LEU A 78 -1.79 -5.74 13.88
C LEU A 78 -2.61 -6.94 13.39
N ASN A 79 -3.93 -6.81 13.36
CA ASN A 79 -4.81 -7.75 12.67
C ASN A 79 -4.61 -7.64 11.16
N TRP A 80 -4.65 -8.78 10.48
CA TRP A 80 -4.40 -8.94 9.04
C TRP A 80 -5.29 -8.00 8.20
N PRO A 81 -4.77 -7.30 7.17
CA PRO A 81 -5.63 -6.50 6.29
C PRO A 81 -6.27 -7.32 5.15
N PHE A 82 -6.11 -8.65 5.12
CA PHE A 82 -6.58 -9.51 4.02
C PHE A 82 -7.56 -10.63 4.42
N ILE A 83 -8.31 -10.45 5.52
CA ILE A 83 -9.57 -11.20 5.76
C ILE A 83 -10.70 -10.20 5.93
#